data_AF-A0A934N5S4-F1
#
_entry.id   AF-A0A934N5S4-F1
#
_cell.length_a   1.000
_cell.length_b   1.000
_cell.length_c   1.000
_cell.angle_alpha   90.00
_cell.angle_beta   90.00
_cell.angle_gamma   90.00
#
_symmetry.space_group_name_H-M   'P 1'
#
loop_
_entity.id
_entity.type
_entity.pdbx_description
1 polymer ?
#
loop_
_entity_poly.entity_id
_entity_poly.type
_entity_poly.pdbx_seq_one_letter_code
_entity_poly.pdbx_strand_id
1 'polypeptide(L)'
;MNKTYQGSCLCGEITFAVSGIDERAAQCHCTMCRKFHGAAAAPLVSVKQIHWLSGDDVRKDYVADNGTTRTFCSACGSSLGFRCKVETAPMEIAIGTLDDEVPVTIDAHIYVDNKANWDHIADGLPQFAQGRE
;
A
#
# COMPACT_ATOMS: atom_id res chain seq x y z
N MET A 1 13.61 -16.41 13.60
CA MET A 1 12.87 -15.14 13.74
C MET A 1 12.71 -14.57 12.34
N ASN A 2 11.50 -14.27 11.90
CA ASN A 2 11.30 -13.67 10.57
C ASN A 2 11.90 -12.26 10.57
N LYS A 3 12.61 -11.90 9.50
CA LYS A 3 13.17 -10.55 9.31
C LYS A 3 12.02 -9.54 9.31
N THR A 4 12.24 -8.44 10.01
CA THR A 4 11.30 -7.30 10.10
C THR A 4 11.87 -6.11 9.36
N TYR A 5 10.99 -5.28 8.79
CA TYR A 5 11.34 -4.04 8.10
C TYR A 5 10.59 -2.87 8.74
N GLN A 6 11.27 -1.75 8.95
CA GLN A 6 10.71 -0.54 9.52
C GLN A 6 10.07 0.36 8.46
N GLY A 7 9.11 1.16 8.91
CA GLY A 7 8.50 2.20 8.11
C GLY A 7 7.89 3.29 8.97
N SER A 8 7.62 4.43 8.33
CA SER A 8 7.09 5.60 8.99
C SER A 8 6.18 6.43 8.08
N CYS A 9 5.34 7.28 8.68
CA CYS A 9 4.67 8.34 7.93
C CYS A 9 5.63 9.51 7.67
N LEU A 10 5.24 10.44 6.78
CA LEU A 10 6.08 11.59 6.40
C LEU A 10 6.53 12.44 7.60
N CYS A 11 5.68 12.64 8.60
CA CYS A 11 6.06 13.40 9.80
C CYS A 11 6.78 12.58 10.88
N GLY A 12 6.91 11.26 10.70
CA GLY A 12 7.56 10.36 11.66
C GLY A 12 6.75 10.05 12.93
N GLU A 13 5.57 10.63 13.11
CA GLU A 13 4.76 10.36 14.31
C GLU A 13 4.23 8.92 14.37
N ILE A 14 3.89 8.35 13.21
CA ILE A 14 3.57 6.93 13.07
C ILE A 14 4.83 6.22 12.61
N THR A 15 5.27 5.26 13.42
CA THR A 15 6.29 4.27 13.07
C THR A 15 5.71 2.88 13.19
N PHE A 16 6.19 1.95 12.37
CA PHE A 16 5.72 0.58 12.35
C PHE A 16 6.81 -0.39 11.91
N ALA A 17 6.62 -1.67 12.22
CA ALA A 17 7.44 -2.76 11.72
C ALA A 17 6.56 -3.83 11.04
N VAL A 18 6.99 -4.29 9.87
CA VAL A 18 6.31 -5.35 9.11
C VAL A 18 7.14 -6.63 9.06
N SER A 19 6.47 -7.78 8.99
CA SER A 19 7.10 -9.08 8.78
C SER A 19 6.33 -9.91 7.75
N GLY A 20 7.02 -10.84 7.09
CA GLY A 20 6.44 -11.66 6.03
C GLY A 20 5.94 -10.83 4.85
N ILE A 21 6.78 -9.90 4.38
CA ILE A 21 6.56 -9.12 3.16
C ILE A 21 6.67 -10.04 1.94
N ASP A 22 5.73 -9.91 1.00
CA ASP A 22 5.80 -10.62 -0.27
C ASP A 22 6.91 -10.06 -1.16
N GLU A 23 7.57 -10.93 -1.93
CA GLU A 23 8.63 -10.50 -2.87
C GLU A 23 8.06 -9.81 -4.12
N ARG A 24 6.79 -10.04 -4.44
CA ARG A 24 6.11 -9.53 -5.64
C ARG A 24 5.06 -8.51 -5.28
N ALA A 25 5.22 -7.30 -5.81
CA ALA A 25 4.31 -6.19 -5.62
C ALA A 25 3.78 -5.65 -6.95
N ALA A 26 2.65 -4.94 -6.91
CA ALA A 26 2.03 -4.37 -8.10
C ALA A 26 1.78 -2.87 -7.96
N GLN A 27 1.81 -2.19 -9.10
CA GLN A 27 1.26 -0.84 -9.24
C GLN A 27 -0.25 -0.96 -9.40
N CYS A 28 -1.01 -0.50 -8.41
CA CYS A 28 -2.47 -0.52 -8.48
C CYS A 28 -3.02 0.81 -9.03
N HIS A 29 -3.74 0.71 -10.16
CA HIS A 29 -4.28 1.85 -10.91
C HIS A 29 -5.75 2.16 -10.57
N CYS A 30 -6.37 1.41 -9.65
CA CYS A 30 -7.77 1.60 -9.35
C CYS A 30 -8.05 3.01 -8.80
N THR A 31 -9.27 3.52 -9.03
CA THR A 31 -9.66 4.88 -8.63
C THR A 31 -9.43 5.16 -7.15
N MET A 32 -9.67 4.19 -6.27
CA MET A 32 -9.44 4.37 -4.83
C MET A 32 -7.96 4.49 -4.49
N CYS A 33 -7.09 3.68 -5.08
CA CYS A 33 -5.65 3.76 -4.84
C CYS A 33 -5.07 5.09 -5.35
N ARG A 34 -5.47 5.52 -6.56
CA ARG A 34 -5.08 6.82 -7.10
C ARG A 34 -5.51 7.98 -6.20
N LYS A 35 -6.77 7.99 -5.76
CA LYS A 35 -7.31 9.06 -4.90
C LYS A 35 -6.68 9.05 -3.51
N PHE A 36 -6.44 7.88 -2.94
CA PHE A 36 -5.88 7.76 -1.60
C PHE A 36 -4.41 8.19 -1.53
N HIS A 37 -3.63 7.87 -2.56
CA HIS A 37 -2.20 8.22 -2.62
C HIS A 37 -1.92 9.53 -3.36
N GLY A 38 -2.92 10.13 -4.04
CA GLY A 38 -2.73 11.30 -4.88
C GLY A 38 -1.79 11.06 -6.07
N ALA A 39 -1.74 9.83 -6.59
CA ALA A 39 -0.75 9.37 -7.58
C ALA A 39 -1.39 8.65 -8.78
N ALA A 40 -0.61 8.42 -9.83
CA ALA A 40 -1.02 7.68 -11.04
C ALA A 40 -1.40 6.23 -10.71
N ALA A 41 -0.65 5.64 -9.79
CA ALA A 41 -0.84 4.32 -9.22
C ALA A 41 -0.25 4.27 -7.81
N ALA A 42 -0.61 3.24 -7.04
CA ALA A 42 -0.02 2.97 -5.74
C ALA A 42 0.84 1.70 -5.80
N PRO A 43 2.15 1.77 -5.47
CA PRO A 43 2.97 0.58 -5.26
C PRO A 43 2.58 -0.09 -3.95
N LEU A 44 1.99 -1.28 -4.04
CA LEU A 44 1.42 -1.99 -2.89
C LEU A 44 2.01 -3.39 -2.76
N VAL A 45 2.34 -3.76 -1.53
CA VAL A 45 2.86 -5.08 -1.18
C VAL A 45 2.12 -5.65 0.02
N SER A 46 1.77 -6.92 -0.08
CA SER A 46 1.16 -7.67 1.02
C SER A 46 2.18 -7.96 2.12
N VAL A 47 1.78 -7.75 3.37
CA VAL A 47 2.55 -8.14 4.56
C VAL A 47 1.71 -9.03 5.46
N LYS A 48 2.33 -10.11 5.98
CA LYS A 48 1.64 -11.04 6.90
C LYS A 48 1.35 -10.42 8.26
N GLN A 49 2.25 -9.56 8.76
CA GLN A 49 2.10 -8.93 10.06
C GLN A 49 2.58 -7.49 10.01
N ILE A 50 1.88 -6.63 10.74
CA ILE A 50 2.26 -5.24 11.01
C ILE A 50 2.15 -4.99 12.51
N HIS A 51 3.17 -4.33 13.06
CA HIS A 51 3.23 -3.89 14.44
C HIS A 51 3.38 -2.38 14.44
N TRP A 52 2.37 -1.68 14.95
CA TRP A 52 2.45 -0.24 15.14
C TRP A 52 3.30 0.05 16.36
N LEU A 53 4.34 0.87 16.19
CA LEU A 53 5.31 1.18 17.24
C LEU A 53 5.00 2.53 17.89
N SER A 54 4.41 3.47 17.14
CA SER A 54 3.99 4.77 17.63
C SER A 54 2.82 5.36 16.84
N GLY A 55 2.26 6.47 17.33
CA GLY A 55 1.32 7.30 16.59
C GLY A 55 -0.13 6.83 16.62
N ASP A 56 -0.56 6.09 17.65
CA ASP A 56 -1.94 5.62 17.81
C ASP A 56 -2.97 6.77 17.75
N ASP A 57 -2.63 7.94 18.31
CA ASP A 57 -3.52 9.10 18.36
C ASP A 57 -3.79 9.71 16.97
N VAL A 58 -2.79 9.63 16.08
CA VAL A 58 -2.83 10.21 14.73
C VAL A 58 -3.02 9.16 13.63
N ARG A 59 -2.98 7.86 13.97
CA ARG A 59 -3.34 6.79 13.04
C ARG A 59 -4.87 6.72 12.92
N LYS A 60 -5.38 6.93 11.71
CA LYS A 60 -6.81 6.87 11.41
C LYS A 60 -7.09 5.85 10.34
N ASP A 61 -8.29 5.30 10.41
CA ASP A 61 -8.84 4.36 9.45
C ASP A 61 -10.06 5.00 8.75
N TYR A 62 -10.14 4.82 7.44
CA TYR A 62 -11.30 5.15 6.62
C TYR A 62 -11.83 3.89 5.96
N VAL A 63 -13.07 3.50 6.28
CA VAL A 63 -13.74 2.37 5.64
C VAL A 63 -14.43 2.86 4.38
N ALA A 64 -13.98 2.36 3.23
CA ALA A 64 -14.56 2.69 1.95
C ALA A 64 -15.83 1.87 1.66
N ASP A 65 -16.60 2.30 0.66
CA ASP A 65 -17.89 1.68 0.28
C ASP A 65 -17.77 0.19 -0.08
N ASN A 66 -16.62 -0.25 -0.58
CA ASN A 66 -16.36 -1.67 -0.87
C ASN A 66 -15.95 -2.50 0.38
N GLY A 67 -15.97 -1.88 1.57
CA GLY A 67 -15.62 -2.48 2.85
C GLY A 67 -14.12 -2.60 3.11
N THR A 68 -13.26 -2.08 2.23
CA THR A 68 -11.81 -2.02 2.50
C THR A 68 -11.49 -0.88 3.46
N THR A 69 -10.52 -1.09 4.35
CA THR A 69 -10.11 -0.11 5.35
C THR A 69 -8.78 0.51 4.95
N ARG A 70 -8.76 1.82 4.74
CA ARG A 70 -7.57 2.63 4.41
C ARG A 70 -6.98 3.21 5.70
N THR A 71 -5.70 2.95 5.98
CA THR A 71 -5.01 3.47 7.18
C THR A 71 -4.06 4.61 6.80
N PHE A 72 -4.15 5.74 7.48
CA PHE A 72 -3.37 6.95 7.18
C PHE A 72 -2.99 7.74 8.43
N CYS A 73 -2.04 8.66 8.28
CA CYS A 73 -1.68 9.63 9.31
C CYS A 73 -2.55 10.89 9.20
N SER A 74 -3.29 11.24 10.25
CA SER A 74 -4.09 12.47 10.27
C SER A 74 -3.26 13.74 10.45
N ALA A 75 -2.00 13.64 10.88
CA ALA A 75 -1.12 14.80 11.05
C ALA A 75 -0.50 15.27 9.72
N CYS A 76 -0.01 14.34 8.89
CA CYS A 76 0.67 14.67 7.62
C CYS A 76 -0.05 14.17 6.35
N GLY A 77 -1.09 13.36 6.49
CA GLY A 77 -1.85 12.82 5.36
C GLY A 77 -1.25 11.58 4.69
N SER A 78 -0.11 11.05 5.16
CA SER A 78 0.51 9.86 4.55
C SER A 78 -0.46 8.67 4.52
N SER A 79 -0.70 8.14 3.33
CA SER A 79 -1.39 6.86 3.08
C SER A 79 -0.45 5.69 3.39
N LEU A 80 -0.73 4.94 4.46
CA LEU A 80 0.16 3.86 4.93
C LEU A 80 -0.15 2.52 4.26
N GLY A 81 -1.41 2.31 3.88
CA GLY A 81 -1.84 1.06 3.26
C GLY A 81 -3.32 0.81 3.46
N PHE A 82 -3.74 -0.41 3.20
CA PHE A 82 -5.12 -0.82 3.39
C PHE A 82 -5.29 -2.30 3.73
N ARG A 83 -6.45 -2.64 4.28
CA ARG A 83 -6.89 -4.02 4.51
C ARG A 83 -8.13 -4.30 3.68
N CYS A 84 -8.20 -5.51 3.12
CA CYS A 84 -9.41 -5.99 2.48
C CYS A 84 -10.53 -6.19 3.51
N LYS A 85 -11.79 -6.29 3.04
CA LYS A 85 -12.97 -6.48 3.91
C LYS A 85 -12.89 -7.74 4.79
N VAL A 86 -12.13 -8.74 4.35
CA VAL A 86 -11.93 -9.99 5.08
C VAL A 86 -11.00 -9.72 6.26
N GLU A 87 -11.46 -9.99 7.48
CA GLU A 87 -10.72 -9.68 8.72
C GLU A 87 -9.35 -10.38 8.79
N THR A 88 -9.22 -11.56 8.19
CA THR A 88 -7.98 -12.32 8.12
C THR A 88 -7.08 -11.94 6.94
N ALA A 89 -7.51 -11.00 6.09
CA ALA A 89 -6.70 -10.58 4.95
C ALA A 89 -5.41 -9.88 5.42
N PRO A 90 -4.28 -10.13 4.74
CA PRO A 90 -3.06 -9.39 4.99
C PRO A 90 -3.28 -7.89 4.71
N MET A 91 -2.41 -7.07 5.31
CA MET A 91 -2.39 -5.65 5.00
C MET A 91 -1.57 -5.42 3.73
N GLU A 92 -2.09 -4.59 2.84
CA GLU A 92 -1.36 -4.07 1.69
C GLU A 92 -0.69 -2.76 2.11
N ILE A 93 0.63 -2.75 2.16
CA ILE A 93 1.44 -1.61 2.57
C ILE A 93 1.85 -0.78 1.35
N ALA A 94 1.76 0.54 1.49
CA ALA A 94 2.35 1.46 0.54
C ALA A 94 3.88 1.34 0.60
N ILE A 95 4.52 0.81 -0.45
CA ILE A 95 5.99 0.53 -0.39
C ILE A 95 6.78 1.79 -0.04
N GLY A 96 6.33 2.96 -0.51
CA GLY A 96 6.99 4.25 -0.23
C GLY A 96 6.96 4.72 1.21
N THR A 97 6.32 4.00 2.14
CA THR A 97 6.36 4.30 3.59
C THR A 97 7.31 3.38 4.37
N LEU A 98 8.03 2.48 3.68
CA LEU A 98 9.07 1.65 4.29
C LEU A 98 10.39 2.42 4.29
N ASP A 99 11.08 2.43 5.44
CA ASP A 99 12.34 3.13 5.64
C ASP A 99 13.55 2.24 5.31
N ASP A 100 13.36 0.92 5.39
CA ASP A 100 14.39 -0.08 5.08
C ASP A 100 14.39 -0.48 3.60
N GLU A 101 15.55 -0.92 3.10
CA GLU A 101 15.63 -1.65 1.84
C GLU A 101 14.88 -3.00 1.97
N VAL A 102 13.86 -3.17 1.13
CA VAL A 102 13.01 -4.37 1.11
C VAL A 102 13.24 -5.22 -0.13
N PRO A 103 13.14 -6.56 -0.03
CA PRO A 103 13.34 -7.48 -1.15
C PRO A 103 12.08 -7.58 -2.02
N VAL A 104 11.55 -6.43 -2.46
CA VAL A 104 10.29 -6.33 -3.20
C VAL A 104 10.56 -5.90 -4.64
N THR A 105 9.98 -6.62 -5.58
CA THR A 105 10.00 -6.28 -7.01
C THR A 105 8.61 -5.89 -7.47
N ILE A 106 8.47 -4.71 -8.08
CA ILE A 106 7.28 -4.36 -8.85
C ILE A 106 7.32 -5.16 -10.14
N ASP A 107 6.31 -6.01 -10.36
CA ASP A 107 6.31 -6.95 -11.47
C ASP A 107 5.02 -6.92 -12.32
N ALA A 108 4.07 -6.07 -11.95
CA ALA A 108 2.80 -5.95 -12.65
C ALA A 108 2.12 -4.59 -12.42
N HIS A 109 1.28 -4.22 -13.38
CA HIS A 109 0.30 -3.16 -13.26
C HIS A 109 -1.10 -3.78 -13.22
N ILE A 110 -1.86 -3.49 -12.17
CA ILE A 110 -3.20 -4.04 -11.96
C ILE A 110 -4.25 -2.92 -11.96
N TYR A 111 -5.48 -3.26 -12.34
CA TYR A 111 -6.63 -2.37 -12.49
C TYR A 111 -6.43 -1.28 -13.56
N VAL A 112 -5.73 -1.58 -14.66
CA VAL A 112 -5.38 -0.58 -15.68
C VAL A 112 -6.57 -0.03 -16.46
N ASP A 113 -7.72 -0.72 -16.47
CA ASP A 113 -8.97 -0.18 -17.02
C ASP A 113 -9.42 1.11 -16.31
N ASN A 114 -8.99 1.27 -15.06
CA ASN A 114 -9.28 2.44 -14.23
C ASN A 114 -8.11 3.42 -14.20
N LYS A 115 -7.07 3.23 -15.00
CA LYS A 115 -5.85 4.05 -15.00
C LYS A 115 -6.13 5.51 -15.31
N ALA A 116 -5.24 6.39 -14.85
CA ALA A 116 -5.33 7.79 -15.18
C ALA A 116 -5.12 7.99 -16.69
N ASN A 117 -5.99 8.76 -17.33
CA ASN A 117 -5.91 9.06 -18.76
C ASN A 117 -4.62 9.81 -19.15
N TRP A 118 -3.97 10.46 -18.17
CA TRP A 118 -2.70 11.18 -18.34
C TRP A 118 -1.46 10.34 -18.03
N ASP A 119 -1.62 9.15 -17.45
CA ASP A 119 -0.51 8.25 -17.18
C ASP A 119 -0.18 7.43 -18.44
N HIS A 120 1.07 7.00 -18.62
CA HIS A 120 1.47 6.10 -19.71
C HIS A 120 2.46 5.06 -19.17
N ILE A 121 2.05 3.79 -19.15
CA ILE A 121 2.88 2.69 -18.65
C ILE A 121 3.86 2.27 -19.77
N ALA A 122 5.16 2.44 -19.52
CA ALA A 122 6.21 2.26 -20.53
C ALA A 122 7.38 1.36 -20.07
N ASP A 123 7.27 0.70 -18.93
CA ASP A 123 8.31 -0.16 -18.35
C ASP A 123 8.31 -1.61 -18.91
N GLY A 124 7.32 -1.95 -19.76
CA GLY A 124 7.19 -3.27 -20.37
C GLY A 124 6.68 -4.35 -19.41
N LEU A 125 6.26 -3.99 -18.20
CA LEU A 125 5.68 -4.94 -17.26
C LEU A 125 4.27 -5.38 -17.69
N PRO A 126 3.83 -6.60 -17.32
CA PRO A 126 2.47 -7.06 -17.56
C PRO A 126 1.41 -6.08 -17.02
N GLN A 127 0.37 -5.85 -17.83
CA GLN A 127 -0.74 -4.97 -17.49
C GLN A 127 -2.04 -5.77 -17.45
N PHE A 128 -2.74 -5.72 -16.32
CA PHE A 128 -3.98 -6.44 -16.08
C PHE A 128 -5.15 -5.47 -15.89
N ALA A 129 -6.25 -5.72 -16.60
CA ALA A 129 -7.48 -4.93 -16.55
C ALA A 129 -8.04 -4.81 -15.11
N GLN A 130 -7.88 -5.85 -14.30
CA GLN A 130 -8.33 -5.95 -12.91
C GLN A 130 -7.19 -6.50 -12.03
N GLY A 131 -7.38 -7.60 -11.29
CA GLY A 131 -6.33 -8.26 -10.52
C GLY A 131 -5.30 -9.00 -11.38
N ARG A 132 -4.25 -9.52 -10.73
CA ARG A 132 -3.23 -10.39 -11.34
C ARG A 132 -3.64 -11.88 -11.39
N GLU A 133 -4.91 -12.17 -11.09
CA GLU A 133 -5.56 -13.50 -11.09
C GLU A 133 -6.91 -13.40 -11.82
#